data_AF-A0A838NM06-F1
#
_entry.id   AF-A0A838NM06-F1
#
_cell.length_a   1.000
_cell.length_b   1.000
_cell.length_c   1.000
_cell.angle_alpha   90.00
_cell.angle_beta   90.00
_cell.angle_gamma   90.00
#
_symmetry.space_group_name_H-M   'P 1'
#
loop_
_entity.id
_entity.type
_entity.pdbx_description
1 polymer ?
#
loop_
_entity_poly.entity_id
_entity_poly.type
_entity_poly.pdbx_seq_one_letter_code
_entity_poly.pdbx_strand_id
1 'polypeptide(L)'
;MTSGAQTTVTARVGVRPARTVAEGSEAEPWTGPDKVKHFFVAAFVESFGFAGLQAMGAGRGAALTGAIAATAAAAVGREIYDRRAKGVFSPSDLAWDAAGAAAALLVLTRTQR
;
A
#
# COMPACT_ATOMS: atom_id res chain seq x y z
N MET A 1 -21.26 63.21 19.60
CA MET A 1 -21.69 63.17 18.19
C MET A 1 -20.55 62.50 17.39
N THR A 2 -20.31 61.20 17.55
CA THR A 2 -20.82 60.09 16.71
C THR A 2 -20.54 60.26 15.21
N SER A 3 -19.48 59.62 14.71
CA SER A 3 -19.44 59.17 13.31
C SER A 3 -18.60 57.91 13.23
N GLY A 4 -19.29 56.77 13.18
CA GLY A 4 -18.69 55.45 12.96
C GLY A 4 -18.51 55.23 11.46
N ALA A 5 -17.28 54.99 11.03
CA ALA A 5 -16.98 54.53 9.68
C ALA A 5 -17.26 53.03 9.59
N GLN A 6 -18.36 52.66 8.92
CA GLN A 6 -18.67 51.27 8.60
C GLN A 6 -17.71 50.80 7.51
N THR A 7 -16.82 49.87 7.85
CA THR A 7 -15.97 49.18 6.88
C THR A 7 -16.79 48.07 6.25
N THR A 8 -17.26 48.29 5.02
CA THR A 8 -17.92 47.27 4.20
C THR A 8 -16.88 46.25 3.75
N VAL A 9 -16.82 45.10 4.45
CA VAL A 9 -16.07 43.93 3.98
C VAL A 9 -16.90 43.23 2.91
N THR A 10 -16.60 43.50 1.64
CA THR A 10 -17.21 42.78 0.52
C THR A 10 -16.56 41.39 0.42
N ALA A 11 -17.18 40.39 1.05
CA ALA A 11 -16.81 39.00 0.87
C ALA A 11 -17.10 38.59 -0.59
N ARG A 12 -16.07 38.60 -1.44
CA ARG A 12 -16.14 37.91 -2.74
C ARG A 12 -16.19 36.41 -2.46
N VAL A 13 -17.39 35.85 -2.53
CA VAL A 13 -17.59 34.40 -2.66
C VAL A 13 -16.92 34.00 -3.98
N GLY A 14 -15.64 33.62 -3.88
CA GLY A 14 -14.96 32.91 -4.94
C GLY A 14 -15.65 31.57 -5.09
N VAL A 15 -16.53 31.46 -6.08
CA VAL A 15 -16.99 30.19 -6.62
C VAL A 15 -15.72 29.41 -6.96
N ARG A 16 -15.36 28.43 -6.12
CA ARG A 16 -14.27 27.51 -6.44
C ARG A 16 -14.67 26.86 -7.77
N PRO A 17 -13.89 27.03 -8.85
CA PRO A 17 -14.20 26.34 -10.09
C PRO A 17 -14.26 24.85 -9.74
N ALA A 18 -15.36 24.19 -10.14
CA ALA A 18 -15.45 22.74 -10.08
C ALA A 18 -14.19 22.21 -10.73
N ARG A 19 -13.34 21.53 -9.95
CA ARG A 19 -12.07 20.97 -10.43
C ARG A 19 -12.43 20.15 -11.66
N THR A 20 -12.09 20.68 -12.83
CA THR A 20 -12.30 20.02 -14.11
C THR A 20 -11.58 18.68 -14.00
N VAL A 21 -12.35 17.60 -13.93
CA VAL A 21 -11.83 16.23 -13.85
C VAL A 21 -11.24 15.90 -15.22
N ALA A 22 -10.05 16.43 -15.47
CA ALA A 22 -9.25 16.22 -16.65
C ALA A 22 -7.76 16.34 -16.29
N GLU A 23 -7.37 15.80 -15.13
CA GLU A 23 -5.96 15.45 -14.90
C GLU A 23 -5.79 14.02 -15.39
N GLY A 24 -5.07 13.85 -16.49
CA GLY A 24 -4.55 12.55 -16.87
C GLY A 24 -3.83 11.96 -15.67
N SER A 25 -4.12 10.70 -15.36
CA SER A 25 -3.43 9.89 -14.35
C SER A 25 -1.92 10.13 -14.46
N GLU A 26 -1.36 11.00 -13.63
CA GLU A 26 0.09 11.09 -13.50
C GLU A 26 0.57 9.68 -13.15
N ALA A 27 1.46 9.14 -13.99
CA ALA A 27 1.93 7.79 -13.83
C ALA A 27 2.60 7.66 -12.46
N GLU A 28 2.14 6.72 -11.65
CA GLU A 28 2.65 6.55 -10.31
C GLU A 28 4.15 6.22 -10.32
N PRO A 29 4.95 6.79 -9.41
CA PRO A 29 6.38 6.50 -9.32
C PRO A 29 6.65 5.02 -9.00
N TRP A 30 7.44 4.37 -9.86
CA TRP A 30 7.88 2.99 -9.67
C TRP A 30 9.03 2.82 -8.67
N THR A 31 9.60 3.94 -8.19
CA THR A 31 10.72 3.96 -7.26
C THR A 31 10.44 4.96 -6.14
N GLY A 32 10.95 4.67 -4.94
CA GLY A 32 10.84 5.57 -3.80
C GLY A 32 10.84 4.84 -2.46
N PRO A 33 10.93 5.58 -1.34
CA PRO A 33 10.93 5.01 0.00
C PRO A 33 9.68 4.18 0.31
N ASP A 34 8.56 4.52 -0.32
CA ASP A 34 7.31 3.79 -0.14
C ASP A 34 7.38 2.38 -0.70
N LYS A 35 7.93 2.21 -1.91
CA LYS A 35 8.14 0.91 -2.56
C LYS A 35 9.06 -0.01 -1.76
N VAL A 36 10.06 0.57 -1.11
CA VAL A 36 10.94 -0.15 -0.19
C VAL A 36 10.16 -0.72 1.01
N LYS A 37 9.18 0.02 1.54
CA LYS A 37 8.33 -0.48 2.63
C LYS A 37 7.49 -1.67 2.17
N HIS A 38 6.85 -1.58 1.00
CA HIS A 38 6.08 -2.67 0.41
C HIS A 38 6.89 -3.95 0.31
N PHE A 39 8.07 -3.84 -0.31
CA PHE A 39 9.03 -4.95 -0.39
C PHE A 39 9.32 -5.59 0.98
N PHE A 40 9.70 -4.80 1.98
CA PHE A 40 10.08 -5.35 3.28
C PHE A 40 8.90 -5.85 4.09
N VAL A 41 7.73 -5.21 4.00
CA VAL A 41 6.50 -5.67 4.67
C VAL A 41 6.07 -7.01 4.09
N ALA A 42 6.05 -7.17 2.76
CA ALA A 42 5.71 -8.44 2.14
C ALA A 42 6.71 -9.55 2.53
N ALA A 43 8.02 -9.26 2.46
CA ALA A 43 9.05 -10.22 2.87
C ALA A 43 8.93 -10.62 4.36
N PHE A 44 8.59 -9.67 5.22
CA PHE A 44 8.36 -9.90 6.65
C PHE A 44 7.12 -10.76 6.89
N VAL A 45 5.99 -10.42 6.27
CA VAL A 45 4.74 -11.18 6.41
C VAL A 45 4.93 -12.63 5.96
N GLU A 46 5.61 -12.87 4.85
CA GLU A 46 5.87 -14.23 4.38
C GLU A 46 6.79 -15.00 5.34
N SER A 47 7.90 -14.37 5.76
CA SER A 47 8.86 -15.01 6.66
C SER A 47 8.25 -15.31 8.03
N PHE A 48 7.47 -14.38 8.57
CA PHE A 48 6.78 -14.53 9.84
C PHE A 48 5.65 -15.55 9.75
N GLY A 49 4.86 -15.53 8.68
CA GLY A 49 3.81 -16.51 8.41
C GLY A 49 4.39 -17.93 8.29
N PHE A 50 5.50 -18.08 7.58
CA PHE A 50 6.21 -19.36 7.47
C PHE A 50 6.67 -19.87 8.84
N ALA A 51 7.34 -19.02 9.61
CA ALA A 51 7.81 -19.37 10.95
C ALA A 51 6.66 -19.72 11.91
N GLY A 52 5.56 -18.95 11.87
CA GLY A 52 4.37 -19.19 12.66
C GLY A 52 3.70 -20.52 12.32
N LEU A 53 3.53 -20.83 11.03
CA LEU A 53 2.96 -22.10 10.58
C LEU A 53 3.84 -23.29 10.98
N GLN A 54 5.17 -23.17 10.86
CA GLN A 54 6.12 -24.16 11.36
C GLN A 54 5.99 -24.36 12.88
N ALA A 55 5.87 -23.28 13.64
CA ALA A 55 5.70 -23.34 15.10
C ALA A 55 4.38 -24.03 15.51
N MET A 56 3.36 -23.97 14.65
CA MET A 56 2.09 -24.69 14.82
C MET A 56 2.15 -26.16 14.38
N GLY A 57 3.33 -26.66 13.96
CA GLY A 57 3.53 -28.03 13.54
C GLY A 57 3.18 -28.32 12.08
N ALA A 58 2.91 -27.30 11.26
CA ALA A 58 2.74 -27.50 9.83
C ALA A 58 4.05 -28.00 9.22
N GLY A 59 3.98 -28.99 8.32
CA GLY A 59 5.13 -29.40 7.54
C GLY A 59 5.64 -28.27 6.66
N ARG A 60 6.95 -28.19 6.42
CA ARG A 60 7.62 -27.08 5.72
C ARG A 60 6.98 -26.68 4.40
N GLY A 61 6.59 -27.65 3.58
CA GLY A 61 5.91 -27.37 2.31
C GLY A 61 4.56 -26.67 2.52
N ALA A 62 3.75 -27.15 3.47
CA ALA A 62 2.48 -26.52 3.83
C ALA A 62 2.69 -25.14 4.46
N ALA A 63 3.71 -24.98 5.30
CA ALA A 63 4.06 -23.68 5.88
C ALA A 63 4.48 -22.66 4.81
N LEU A 64 5.29 -23.06 3.84
CA LEU A 64 5.68 -22.20 2.71
C LEU A 64 4.47 -21.80 1.87
N THR A 65 3.69 -22.77 1.40
CA THR A 65 2.49 -22.50 0.59
C THR A 65 1.50 -21.62 1.34
N GLY A 66 1.27 -21.88 2.63
CA GLY A 66 0.39 -21.07 3.46
C GLY A 66 0.89 -19.63 3.65
N ALA A 67 2.20 -19.45 3.86
CA ALA A 67 2.82 -18.14 4.00
C ALA A 67 2.74 -17.32 2.70
N ILE A 68 3.02 -17.94 1.55
CA ILE A 68 2.89 -17.30 0.22
C ILE A 68 1.44 -16.89 0.00
N ALA A 69 0.48 -17.78 0.25
CA ALA A 69 -0.94 -17.50 0.06
C ALA A 69 -1.43 -16.36 0.97
N ALA A 70 -1.03 -16.36 2.24
CA ALA A 70 -1.36 -15.31 3.20
C ALA A 70 -0.78 -13.95 2.77
N THR A 71 0.48 -13.92 2.33
CA THR A 71 1.16 -12.70 1.87
C THR A 71 0.49 -12.14 0.62
N ALA A 72 0.20 -12.99 -0.37
CA ALA A 72 -0.51 -12.59 -1.58
C ALA A 72 -1.92 -12.05 -1.28
N ALA A 73 -2.66 -12.71 -0.38
CA ALA A 73 -3.97 -12.25 0.05
C ALA A 73 -3.90 -10.90 0.77
N ALA A 74 -2.88 -10.67 1.59
CA ALA A 74 -2.66 -9.39 2.26
C ALA A 74 -2.35 -8.27 1.27
N ALA A 75 -1.45 -8.50 0.31
CA ALA A 75 -1.07 -7.50 -0.70
C ALA A 75 -2.26 -7.12 -1.60
N VAL A 76 -2.95 -8.11 -2.18
CA VAL A 76 -4.13 -7.87 -3.02
C VAL A 76 -5.28 -7.27 -2.21
N GLY A 77 -5.50 -7.76 -0.99
CA GLY A 77 -6.54 -7.27 -0.10
C GLY A 77 -6.34 -5.79 0.26
N ARG A 78 -5.09 -5.38 0.52
CA ARG A 78 -4.73 -3.98 0.77
C ARG A 78 -5.04 -3.10 -0.45
N GLU A 79 -4.64 -3.49 -1.64
CA GLU A 79 -4.92 -2.71 -2.86
C GLU A 79 -6.42 -2.59 -3.16
N ILE A 80 -7.19 -3.65 -2.95
CA ILE A 80 -8.65 -3.61 -3.07
C ILE A 80 -9.25 -2.66 -2.02
N TYR A 81 -8.73 -2.69 -0.79
CA TYR A 81 -9.16 -1.80 0.28
C TYR A 81 -8.83 -0.33 -0.05
N ASP A 82 -7.60 -0.04 -0.47
CA ASP A 82 -7.16 1.31 -0.84
C ASP A 82 -7.95 1.85 -2.03
N ARG A 83 -8.28 1.01 -3.01
CA ARG A 83 -9.18 1.39 -4.11
C ARG A 83 -10.57 1.77 -3.63
N ARG A 84 -11.12 1.06 -2.63
CA ARG A 84 -12.45 1.35 -2.07
C ARG A 84 -12.44 2.57 -1.14
N ALA A 85 -11.40 2.73 -0.34
CA ALA A 85 -11.32 3.76 0.70
C ALA A 85 -10.81 5.11 0.16
N LYS A 86 -9.84 5.08 -0.76
CA LYS A 86 -9.12 6.27 -1.26
C LYS A 86 -9.30 6.49 -2.77
N GLY A 87 -9.88 5.52 -3.49
CA GLY A 87 -10.02 5.59 -4.95
C GLY A 87 -8.73 5.32 -5.72
N VAL A 88 -7.67 4.89 -5.04
CA VAL A 88 -6.33 4.67 -5.64
C VAL A 88 -6.02 3.18 -5.63
N PHE A 89 -5.55 2.66 -6.75
CA PHE A 89 -4.99 1.32 -6.89
C PHE A 89 -3.58 1.48 -7.46
N SER A 90 -2.58 0.91 -6.80
CA SER A 90 -1.18 1.02 -7.18
C SER A 90 -0.65 -0.31 -7.72
N PRO A 91 -0.53 -0.47 -9.05
CA PRO A 91 0.13 -1.64 -9.63
C PRO A 91 1.60 -1.74 -9.20
N SER A 92 2.24 -0.60 -8.93
CA SER A 92 3.64 -0.54 -8.54
C SER A 92 3.86 -1.06 -7.11
N ASP A 93 2.97 -0.75 -6.18
CA ASP A 93 3.00 -1.29 -4.82
C ASP A 93 2.84 -2.81 -4.83
N LEU A 94 1.87 -3.32 -5.58
CA LEU A 94 1.64 -4.76 -5.72
C LEU A 94 2.87 -5.49 -6.33
N ALA A 95 3.56 -4.85 -7.28
CA ALA A 95 4.78 -5.39 -7.86
C ALA A 95 5.93 -5.46 -6.85
N TRP A 96 6.08 -4.44 -6.00
CA TRP A 96 7.09 -4.42 -4.95
C TRP A 96 6.76 -5.39 -3.81
N ASP A 97 5.49 -5.58 -3.46
CA ASP A 97 5.04 -6.64 -2.56
C ASP A 97 5.41 -8.03 -3.12
N ALA A 98 5.14 -8.27 -4.42
CA ALA A 98 5.51 -9.52 -5.07
C ALA A 98 7.02 -9.76 -5.11
N ALA A 99 7.82 -8.71 -5.35
CA ALA A 99 9.28 -8.80 -5.30
C ALA A 99 9.80 -9.13 -3.88
N GLY A 100 9.19 -8.53 -2.85
CA GLY A 100 9.50 -8.82 -1.45
C GLY A 100 9.19 -10.26 -1.06
N ALA A 101 8.00 -10.73 -1.42
CA ALA A 101 7.57 -12.11 -1.25
C ALA A 101 8.53 -13.09 -1.95
N ALA A 102 8.85 -12.84 -3.24
CA ALA A 102 9.80 -13.66 -3.98
C ALA A 102 11.19 -13.70 -3.32
N ALA A 103 11.68 -12.58 -2.79
CA ALA A 103 12.94 -12.53 -2.07
C ALA A 103 12.90 -13.37 -0.78
N ALA A 104 11.82 -13.26 0.01
CA ALA A 104 11.62 -14.10 1.20
C ALA A 104 11.56 -15.58 0.83
N LEU A 105 10.78 -15.95 -0.19
CA LEU A 105 10.71 -17.32 -0.69
C LEU A 105 12.09 -17.88 -1.06
N LEU A 106 12.91 -17.10 -1.77
CA LEU A 106 14.28 -17.49 -2.12
C LEU A 106 15.15 -17.71 -0.89
N VAL A 107 15.04 -16.85 0.12
CA VAL A 107 15.76 -17.02 1.39
C VAL A 107 15.28 -18.29 2.08
N LEU A 108 13.98 -18.42 2.32
CA LEU A 108 13.38 -19.54 3.06
C LEU A 108 13.66 -20.88 2.40
N THR A 109 13.64 -20.93 1.06
CA THR A 109 13.98 -22.15 0.30
C THR A 109 15.46 -22.50 0.40
N ARG A 110 16.36 -21.51 0.52
CA ARG A 110 17.81 -21.68 0.59
C ARG A 110 18.37 -21.87 2.00
N THR A 111 17.65 -21.58 3.07
CA THR A 111 18.09 -21.82 4.47
C THR A 111 18.16 -23.31 4.84
N GLN A 112 18.29 -24.20 3.87
CA GLN A 112 18.67 -25.60 4.09
C GLN A 112 20.17 -25.76 3.76
N ARG A 113 20.99 -25.68 4.80
CA ARG A 113 22.29 -26.36 4.89
C ARG A 113 22.39 -27.03 6.24
#